data_AF-W8C5C5-F1
#
_entry.id   AF-W8C5C5-F1
#
_cell.length_a   1.000
_cell.length_b   1.000
_cell.length_c   1.000
_cell.angle_alpha   90.00
_cell.angle_beta   90.00
_cell.angle_gamma   90.00
#
_symmetry.space_group_name_H-M   'P 1'
#
loop_
_entity.id
_entity.type
_entity.pdbx_description
1 polymer ?
#
loop_
_entity_poly.entity_id
_entity_poly.type
_entity_poly.pdbx_seq_one_letter_code
_entity_poly.pdbx_strand_id
1 'polypeptide(L)'
;MLLLARHIKSTGIKMILSGEGADEILGGYLYFFKAPNPVEFHKELVKRVQLINVSDCLRANKVTMAKGLELRVPFLDTAFVNYVMSVRPEDKIPGDLNCLDNQQKYRIEKHILRAAFANNYLPNEVLWRQKEQFSDGVGYDWIDSIRRVATSHITDAQFATAVERFPINTPTTKEAYYYRTIFEELFPGPAAAQTVTRWVPRLDWGCPEDPSGRAQAVHQVHQ
;
A
#
# COMPACT_ATOMS: atom_id res chain seq x y z
N MET A 1 -10.85 -5.45 4.74
CA MET A 1 -11.72 -4.43 4.11
C MET A 1 -13.08 -4.97 3.64
N LEU A 2 -13.17 -6.10 2.91
CA LEU A 2 -14.45 -6.61 2.39
C LEU A 2 -15.49 -6.96 3.46
N LEU A 3 -15.05 -7.65 4.52
CA LEU A 3 -15.92 -7.99 5.65
C LEU A 3 -16.36 -6.74 6.42
N LEU A 4 -15.46 -5.78 6.61
CA LEU A 4 -15.79 -4.49 7.24
C LEU A 4 -16.82 -3.70 6.41
N ALA A 5 -16.66 -3.62 5.09
CA ALA A 5 -17.62 -2.96 4.20
C ALA A 5 -19.01 -3.61 4.28
N ARG A 6 -19.07 -4.95 4.36
CA ARG A 6 -20.33 -5.68 4.57
C ARG A 6 -20.99 -5.29 5.90
N HIS A 7 -20.20 -5.22 6.97
CA HIS A 7 -20.70 -4.83 8.29
C HIS A 7 -21.23 -3.39 8.29
N ILE A 8 -20.45 -2.43 7.79
CA ILE A 8 -20.87 -1.02 7.69
C ILE A 8 -22.15 -0.88 6.86
N LYS A 9 -22.25 -1.60 5.73
CA LYS A 9 -23.48 -1.57 4.93
C LYS A 9 -24.70 -2.05 5.73
N SER A 10 -24.53 -3.07 6.55
CA SER A 10 -25.61 -3.62 7.37
C SER A 10 -26.13 -2.65 8.44
N THR A 11 -25.35 -1.63 8.82
CA THR A 11 -25.81 -0.57 9.74
C THR A 11 -26.59 0.55 9.04
N GLY A 12 -26.77 0.45 7.71
CA GLY A 12 -27.50 1.45 6.92
C GLY A 12 -26.63 2.59 6.37
N ILE A 13 -25.35 2.65 6.73
CA ILE A 13 -24.40 3.62 6.20
C ILE A 13 -24.17 3.36 4.70
N LYS A 14 -24.18 4.45 3.92
CA LYS A 14 -24.04 4.40 2.45
C LYS A 14 -22.73 5.00 1.93
N MET A 15 -22.03 5.77 2.75
CA MET A 15 -20.77 6.42 2.38
C MET A 15 -19.80 6.44 3.57
N ILE A 16 -18.52 6.22 3.30
CA ILE A 16 -17.42 6.35 4.26
C ILE A 16 -16.24 7.13 3.67
N LEU A 17 -15.46 7.74 4.57
CA LEU A 17 -14.17 8.36 4.24
C LEU A 17 -13.03 7.38 4.52
N SER A 18 -11.98 7.42 3.71
CA SER A 18 -10.75 6.65 3.93
C SER A 18 -9.51 7.49 3.65
N GLY A 19 -8.39 7.09 4.27
CA GLY A 19 -7.08 7.73 4.16
C GLY A 19 -6.20 7.22 3.02
N GLU A 20 -6.75 6.45 2.07
CA GLU A 20 -6.00 5.97 0.89
C GLU A 20 -5.42 7.16 0.11
N GLY A 21 -4.21 7.02 -0.41
CA GLY A 21 -3.48 8.08 -1.12
C GLY A 21 -2.49 8.86 -0.25
N ALA A 22 -2.66 8.86 1.07
CA ALA A 22 -1.78 9.62 1.96
C ALA A 22 -0.32 9.13 1.90
N ASP A 23 -0.11 7.81 1.81
CA ASP A 23 1.23 7.23 1.77
C ASP A 23 1.95 7.54 0.44
N GLU A 24 1.20 7.59 -0.67
CA GLU A 24 1.69 7.86 -2.02
C GLU A 24 2.11 9.31 -2.24
N ILE A 25 1.41 10.28 -1.64
CA ILE A 25 1.69 11.71 -1.85
C ILE A 25 2.64 12.30 -0.79
N LEU A 26 2.72 11.68 0.40
CA LEU A 26 3.52 12.17 1.53
C LEU A 26 4.66 11.21 1.94
N GLY A 27 4.88 10.11 1.21
CA GLY A 27 6.01 9.22 1.45
C GLY A 27 5.85 8.37 2.72
N GLY A 28 4.69 7.75 2.89
CA GLY A 28 4.35 7.03 4.12
C GLY A 28 4.79 5.56 4.17
N TYR A 29 5.18 4.96 3.04
CA TYR A 29 5.73 3.60 3.03
C TYR A 29 7.12 3.55 3.68
N LEU A 30 7.38 2.53 4.50
CA LEU A 30 8.65 2.39 5.22
C LEU A 30 9.87 2.25 4.28
N TYR A 31 9.68 1.79 3.04
CA TYR A 31 10.76 1.73 2.07
C TYR A 31 11.26 3.12 1.63
N PHE A 32 10.49 4.19 1.85
CA PHE A 32 10.95 5.56 1.56
C PHE A 32 12.10 6.02 2.46
N PHE A 33 12.33 5.40 3.62
CA PHE A 33 13.53 5.64 4.43
C PHE A 33 14.82 5.22 3.71
N LYS A 34 14.72 4.38 2.67
CA LYS A 34 15.84 3.99 1.81
C LYS A 34 15.99 4.84 0.56
N ALA A 35 15.17 5.90 0.40
CA ALA A 35 15.30 6.79 -0.74
C ALA A 35 16.71 7.44 -0.74
N PRO A 36 17.46 7.37 -1.86
CA PRO A 36 18.86 7.78 -1.88
C PRO A 36 19.03 9.31 -1.82
N ASN A 37 18.02 10.06 -2.29
CA ASN A 37 18.00 11.51 -2.28
C ASN A 37 16.56 12.03 -2.49
N PRO A 38 16.31 13.33 -2.23
CA PRO A 38 14.98 13.96 -2.39
C PRO A 38 14.40 13.87 -3.82
N VAL A 39 15.25 13.84 -4.86
CA VAL A 39 14.81 13.75 -6.26
C VAL A 39 14.23 12.37 -6.56
N GLU A 40 14.94 11.31 -6.19
CA GLU A 40 14.46 9.93 -6.36
C GLU A 40 13.23 9.63 -5.49
N PHE A 41 13.18 10.20 -4.28
CA PHE A 41 11.99 10.19 -3.44
C PHE A 41 10.78 10.81 -4.17
N HIS A 42 10.93 12.02 -4.72
CA HIS A 42 9.82 12.68 -5.43
C HIS A 42 9.36 11.92 -6.68
N LYS A 43 10.30 11.44 -7.50
CA LYS A 43 9.96 10.60 -8.68
C LYS A 43 9.16 9.38 -8.28
N GLU A 44 9.50 8.77 -7.14
CA GLU A 44 8.77 7.63 -6.63
C GLU A 44 7.35 8.00 -6.15
N LEU A 45 7.16 9.14 -5.46
CA LEU A 45 5.82 9.65 -5.12
C LEU A 45 4.97 9.81 -6.39
N VAL A 46 5.50 10.48 -7.41
CA VAL A 46 4.81 10.68 -8.70
C VAL A 46 4.41 9.33 -9.32
N LYS A 47 5.33 8.37 -9.37
CA LYS A 47 5.06 7.03 -9.89
C LYS A 47 3.96 6.33 -9.08
N ARG A 48 3.98 6.41 -7.75
CA ARG A 48 2.95 5.79 -6.91
C ARG A 48 1.57 6.42 -7.12
N VAL A 49 1.49 7.74 -7.24
CA VAL A 49 0.24 8.45 -7.58
C VAL A 49 -0.29 8.00 -8.95
N GLN A 50 0.57 7.89 -9.96
CA GLN A 50 0.16 7.44 -11.31
C GLN A 50 -0.35 6.00 -11.34
N LEU A 51 0.14 5.14 -10.44
CA LEU A 51 -0.21 3.71 -10.37
C LEU A 51 -1.27 3.39 -9.30
N ILE A 52 -1.75 4.37 -8.55
CA ILE A 52 -2.68 4.11 -7.44
C ILE A 52 -4.01 3.51 -7.92
N ASN A 53 -4.39 3.78 -9.17
CA ASN A 53 -5.59 3.24 -9.81
C ASN A 53 -5.53 1.71 -10.03
N VAL A 54 -4.34 1.11 -10.06
CA VAL A 54 -4.13 -0.34 -10.18
C VAL A 54 -3.69 -1.00 -8.87
N SER A 55 -3.53 -0.22 -7.78
CA SER A 55 -3.24 -0.73 -6.44
C SER A 55 -4.34 -0.42 -5.42
N ASP A 56 -4.16 0.61 -4.61
CA ASP A 56 -4.90 0.86 -3.37
C ASP A 56 -6.30 1.37 -3.68
N CYS A 57 -6.44 2.27 -4.65
CA CYS A 57 -7.75 2.71 -5.12
C CYS A 57 -8.54 1.57 -5.77
N LEU A 58 -7.87 0.66 -6.49
CA LEU A 58 -8.53 -0.50 -7.10
C LEU A 58 -9.18 -1.38 -6.01
N ARG A 59 -8.39 -1.74 -4.99
CA ARG A 59 -8.85 -2.52 -3.84
C ARG A 59 -9.96 -1.78 -3.11
N ALA A 60 -9.71 -0.54 -2.72
CA ALA A 60 -10.60 0.23 -1.86
C ALA A 60 -11.96 0.48 -2.52
N ASN A 61 -11.97 0.86 -3.81
CA ASN A 61 -13.20 1.07 -4.57
C ASN A 61 -13.96 -0.24 -4.81
N LYS A 62 -13.33 -1.26 -5.41
CA LYS A 62 -14.04 -2.51 -5.76
C LYS A 62 -14.61 -3.23 -4.53
N VAL A 63 -13.86 -3.25 -3.43
CA VAL A 63 -14.27 -3.94 -2.20
C VAL A 63 -15.47 -3.28 -1.53
N THR A 64 -15.49 -1.94 -1.48
CA THR A 64 -16.61 -1.19 -0.89
C THR A 64 -17.83 -1.21 -1.79
N MET A 65 -17.64 -1.05 -3.11
CA MET A 65 -18.72 -1.12 -4.10
C MET A 65 -19.34 -2.52 -4.22
N ALA A 66 -18.59 -3.59 -3.98
CA ALA A 66 -19.14 -4.95 -3.88
C ALA A 66 -20.17 -5.12 -2.75
N LYS A 67 -20.29 -4.13 -1.84
CA LYS A 67 -21.30 -4.06 -0.78
C LYS A 67 -22.20 -2.82 -0.91
N GLY A 68 -22.16 -2.10 -2.04
CA GLY A 68 -22.95 -0.89 -2.26
C GLY A 68 -22.65 0.21 -1.24
N LEU A 69 -21.38 0.36 -0.88
CA LEU A 69 -20.86 1.37 0.03
C LEU A 69 -19.95 2.32 -0.76
N GLU A 70 -20.28 3.61 -0.78
CA GLU A 70 -19.46 4.63 -1.41
C GLU A 70 -18.23 4.94 -0.56
N LEU A 71 -17.05 4.96 -1.18
CA LEU A 71 -15.80 5.35 -0.54
C LEU A 71 -15.34 6.70 -1.12
N ARG A 72 -15.05 7.65 -0.24
CA ARG A 72 -14.36 8.90 -0.62
C ARG A 72 -12.98 8.95 0.01
N VAL A 73 -12.03 9.53 -0.73
CA VAL A 73 -10.60 9.50 -0.42
C VAL A 73 -10.06 10.94 -0.45
N PRO A 74 -10.25 11.74 0.62
CA PRO A 74 -9.92 13.17 0.62
C PRO A 74 -8.45 13.48 0.31
N PHE A 75 -7.51 12.58 0.63
CA PHE A 75 -6.10 12.75 0.28
C PHE A 75 -5.84 12.76 -1.24
N LEU A 76 -6.78 12.24 -2.04
CA LEU A 76 -6.70 12.20 -3.49
C LEU A 76 -7.57 13.25 -4.17
N ASP A 77 -8.04 14.26 -3.43
CA ASP A 77 -8.58 15.46 -4.03
C ASP A 77 -7.50 16.14 -4.91
N THR A 78 -7.86 16.49 -6.14
CA THR A 78 -6.90 17.00 -7.13
C THR A 78 -6.20 18.28 -6.65
N ALA A 79 -6.90 19.19 -5.97
CA ALA A 79 -6.30 20.41 -5.46
C ALA A 79 -5.33 20.11 -4.32
N PHE A 80 -5.70 19.18 -3.43
CA PHE A 80 -4.83 18.75 -2.34
C PHE A 80 -3.58 18.01 -2.86
N VAL A 81 -3.73 17.10 -3.83
CA VAL A 81 -2.61 16.42 -4.46
C VAL A 81 -1.68 17.44 -5.12
N ASN A 82 -2.20 18.38 -5.91
CA ASN A 82 -1.38 19.41 -6.55
C ASN A 82 -0.61 20.25 -5.51
N TYR A 83 -1.25 20.64 -4.42
CA TYR A 83 -0.61 21.35 -3.32
C TYR A 83 0.50 20.52 -2.69
N VAL A 84 0.21 19.31 -2.24
CA VAL A 84 1.19 18.43 -1.58
C VAL A 84 2.35 18.08 -2.51
N MET A 85 2.10 17.89 -3.80
CA MET A 85 3.13 17.57 -4.78
C MET A 85 4.03 18.77 -5.11
N SER A 86 3.57 20.00 -4.86
CA SER A 86 4.39 21.23 -4.96
C SER A 86 5.30 21.46 -3.75
N VAL A 87 5.03 20.81 -2.61
CA VAL A 87 5.89 20.89 -1.42
C VAL A 87 7.25 20.27 -1.74
N ARG A 88 8.31 20.97 -1.32
CA ARG A 88 9.70 20.54 -1.43
C ARG A 88 9.89 19.08 -0.99
N PRO A 89 10.50 18.22 -1.81
CA PRO A 89 10.75 16.83 -1.45
C PRO A 89 11.59 16.67 -0.17
N GLU A 90 12.53 17.59 0.08
CA GLU A 90 13.40 17.63 1.26
C GLU A 90 12.60 17.77 2.56
N ASP A 91 11.44 18.42 2.51
CA ASP A 91 10.59 18.68 3.67
C ASP A 91 9.70 17.47 3.99
N LYS A 92 9.52 16.57 3.01
CA LYS A 92 8.65 15.38 3.07
C LYS A 92 9.40 14.07 3.27
N ILE A 93 10.62 13.95 2.74
CA ILE A 93 11.40 12.71 2.76
C ILE A 93 11.61 12.25 4.22
N PRO A 94 11.35 10.99 4.58
CA PRO A 94 11.63 10.49 5.93
C PRO A 94 13.11 10.22 6.16
N GLY A 95 13.49 10.08 7.44
CA GLY A 95 14.86 9.75 7.87
C GLY A 95 15.77 10.96 7.97
N ASP A 96 17.08 10.70 7.92
CA ASP A 96 18.14 11.71 8.15
C ASP A 96 18.27 12.75 7.02
N LEU A 97 17.68 12.46 5.87
CA LEU A 97 17.66 13.38 4.72
C LEU A 97 16.61 14.48 4.85
N ASN A 98 15.71 14.40 5.84
CA ASN A 98 14.65 15.40 6.01
C ASN A 98 15.24 16.76 6.41
N CYS A 99 14.88 17.82 5.68
CA CYS A 99 15.35 19.19 5.87
C CYS A 99 14.20 20.22 5.92
N LEU A 100 13.13 19.88 6.64
CA LEU A 100 12.03 20.81 6.91
C LEU A 100 12.54 22.08 7.61
N ASP A 101 12.06 23.25 7.16
CA ASP A 101 12.46 24.58 7.66
C ASP A 101 13.97 24.84 7.57
N ASN A 102 14.64 24.26 6.57
CA ASN A 102 16.09 24.29 6.39
C ASN A 102 16.88 23.70 7.58
N GLN A 103 16.24 22.83 8.36
CA GLN A 103 16.84 22.12 9.47
C GLN A 103 16.92 20.62 9.17
N GLN A 104 18.13 20.16 8.85
CA GLN A 104 18.38 18.74 8.65
C GLN A 104 18.31 18.00 9.98
N LYS A 105 17.34 17.10 10.11
CA LYS A 105 17.11 16.30 11.31
C LYS A 105 16.36 15.04 10.91
N TYR A 106 16.64 13.94 11.60
CA TYR A 106 15.82 12.74 11.51
C TYR A 106 14.34 13.04 11.76
N ARG A 107 13.47 12.69 10.81
CA ARG A 107 12.01 12.77 10.96
C ARG A 107 11.33 11.49 10.48
N ILE A 108 10.25 11.10 11.16
CA ILE A 108 9.45 9.93 10.78
C ILE A 108 8.65 10.20 9.49
N GLU A 109 8.10 9.15 8.90
CA GLU A 109 7.28 9.24 7.70
C GLU A 109 6.07 10.16 7.89
N LYS A 110 5.74 10.91 6.83
CA LYS A 110 4.64 11.88 6.80
C LYS A 110 4.74 12.94 7.90
N HIS A 111 5.95 13.30 8.34
CA HIS A 111 6.14 14.26 9.43
C HIS A 111 5.39 15.58 9.20
N ILE A 112 5.45 16.15 7.99
CA ILE A 112 4.77 17.42 7.68
C ILE A 112 3.25 17.32 7.89
N LEU A 113 2.63 16.18 7.57
CA LEU A 113 1.22 15.92 7.84
C LEU A 113 0.99 15.86 9.36
N ARG A 114 1.81 15.11 10.09
CA ARG A 114 1.67 14.97 11.55
C ARG A 114 1.81 16.33 12.25
N ALA A 115 2.78 17.15 11.85
CA ALA A 115 2.98 18.48 12.37
C ALA A 115 1.76 19.40 12.12
N ALA A 116 1.13 19.31 10.94
CA ALA A 116 -0.07 20.09 10.63
C ALA A 116 -1.27 19.77 11.55
N PHE A 117 -1.31 18.58 12.15
CA PHE A 117 -2.37 18.13 13.06
C PHE A 117 -1.96 18.11 14.54
N ALA A 118 -0.81 18.69 14.90
CA ALA A 118 -0.29 18.67 16.28
C ALA A 118 -1.15 19.43 17.31
N ASN A 119 -2.06 20.29 16.86
CA ASN A 119 -2.90 21.12 17.72
C ASN A 119 -4.16 20.38 18.20
N ASN A 120 -3.99 19.32 19.01
CA ASN A 120 -5.06 18.55 19.67
C ASN A 120 -6.11 17.89 18.76
N TYR A 121 -5.77 17.55 17.52
CA TYR A 121 -6.66 16.75 16.66
C TYR A 121 -6.67 15.26 17.02
N LEU A 122 -5.54 14.74 17.50
CA LEU A 122 -5.35 13.32 17.84
C LEU A 122 -4.48 13.18 19.10
N PRO A 123 -4.63 12.11 19.88
CA PRO A 123 -3.70 11.77 20.96
C PRO A 123 -2.26 11.62 20.43
N ASN A 124 -1.28 12.02 21.22
CA ASN A 124 0.13 11.96 20.83
C ASN A 124 0.58 10.53 20.47
N GLU A 125 0.08 9.51 21.17
CA GLU A 125 0.39 8.12 20.84
C GLU A 125 -0.13 7.69 19.45
N VAL A 126 -1.14 8.36 18.90
CA VAL A 126 -1.64 8.11 17.55
C VAL A 126 -0.92 8.98 16.54
N LEU A 127 -0.76 10.27 16.86
CA LEU A 127 -0.18 11.27 15.96
C LEU A 127 1.28 10.97 15.60
N TRP A 128 2.05 10.40 16.53
CA TRP A 128 3.48 10.11 16.35
C TRP A 128 3.80 8.62 16.22
N ARG A 129 2.77 7.77 16.09
CA ARG A 129 2.95 6.33 15.86
C ARG A 129 3.58 6.05 14.50
N GLN A 130 4.55 5.14 14.46
CA GLN A 130 5.11 4.65 13.20
C GLN A 130 4.01 3.98 12.35
N LYS A 131 4.14 4.11 11.03
CA LYS A 131 3.28 3.44 10.06
C LYS A 131 3.32 1.92 10.25
N GLU A 132 2.13 1.37 10.49
CA GLU A 132 1.84 -0.05 10.37
C GLU A 132 1.06 -0.31 9.08
N GLN A 133 1.43 -1.32 8.30
CA GLN A 133 0.70 -1.70 7.09
C GLN A 133 -0.59 -2.44 7.44
N PHE A 134 -1.59 -2.39 6.56
CA PHE A 134 -2.88 -3.02 6.79
C PHE A 134 -2.76 -4.52 7.07
N SER A 135 -1.85 -5.20 6.39
CA SER A 135 -1.61 -6.63 6.55
C SER A 135 -1.13 -6.97 7.97
N ASP A 136 -0.31 -6.11 8.55
CA ASP A 136 0.31 -6.33 9.86
C ASP A 136 -0.67 -5.90 10.97
N GLY A 137 -1.42 -4.81 10.75
CA GLY A 137 -2.40 -4.29 11.71
C GLY A 137 -3.70 -5.08 11.86
N VAL A 138 -4.03 -6.00 10.94
CA VAL A 138 -5.21 -6.88 11.07
C VAL A 138 -4.95 -8.15 11.89
N GLY A 139 -3.70 -8.42 12.24
CA GLY A 139 -3.26 -9.59 12.99
C GLY A 139 -2.40 -10.53 12.15
N TYR A 140 -1.23 -10.89 12.68
CA TYR A 140 -0.23 -11.69 11.96
C TYR A 140 -0.74 -13.06 11.53
N ASP A 141 -1.55 -13.72 12.36
CA ASP A 141 -2.14 -15.04 12.08
C ASP A 141 -3.01 -15.05 10.81
N TRP A 142 -3.55 -13.90 10.42
CA TRP A 142 -4.40 -13.79 9.24
C TRP A 142 -3.60 -14.02 7.94
N ILE A 143 -2.44 -13.38 7.79
CA ILE A 143 -1.59 -13.54 6.61
C ILE A 143 -1.10 -14.98 6.52
N ASP A 144 -0.61 -15.53 7.63
CA ASP A 144 -0.04 -16.87 7.65
C ASP A 144 -1.11 -17.93 7.38
N SER A 145 -2.33 -17.73 7.89
CA SER A 145 -3.47 -18.60 7.59
C SER A 145 -3.85 -18.55 6.11
N ILE A 146 -3.93 -17.36 5.51
CA ILE A 146 -4.20 -17.19 4.08
C ILE A 146 -3.13 -17.90 3.25
N ARG A 147 -1.86 -17.63 3.53
CA ARG A 147 -0.73 -18.22 2.78
C ARG A 147 -0.76 -19.74 2.88
N ARG A 148 -1.00 -20.29 4.07
CA ARG A 148 -1.12 -21.73 4.30
C ARG A 148 -2.25 -22.35 3.47
N VAL A 149 -3.44 -21.75 3.52
CA VAL A 149 -4.61 -22.24 2.76
C VAL A 149 -4.34 -22.16 1.25
N ALA A 150 -3.93 -21.00 0.75
CA ALA A 150 -3.65 -20.80 -0.68
C ALA A 150 -2.56 -21.77 -1.19
N THR A 151 -1.50 -21.96 -0.42
CA THR A 151 -0.42 -22.88 -0.76
C THR A 151 -0.88 -24.34 -0.78
N SER A 152 -1.80 -24.74 0.12
CA SER A 152 -2.32 -26.10 0.18
C SER A 152 -3.13 -26.52 -1.05
N HIS A 153 -3.64 -25.55 -1.82
CA HIS A 153 -4.37 -25.83 -3.06
C HIS A 153 -3.46 -26.11 -4.27
N ILE A 154 -2.15 -25.83 -4.17
CA ILE A 154 -1.22 -25.91 -5.30
C ILE A 154 -0.10 -26.92 -5.02
N THR A 155 -0.06 -27.98 -5.83
CA THR A 155 1.01 -28.99 -5.75
C THR A 155 2.31 -28.47 -6.36
N ASP A 156 3.45 -29.07 -5.98
CA ASP A 156 4.75 -28.72 -6.59
C ASP A 156 4.75 -29.00 -8.10
N ALA A 157 4.08 -30.06 -8.56
CA ALA A 157 3.95 -30.38 -9.97
C ALA A 157 3.17 -29.32 -10.76
N GLN A 158 2.08 -28.78 -10.18
CA GLN A 158 1.35 -27.66 -10.79
C GLN A 158 2.18 -26.37 -10.82
N PHE A 159 2.93 -26.11 -9.75
CA PHE A 159 3.75 -24.91 -9.65
C PHE A 159 4.96 -24.97 -10.61
N ALA A 160 5.52 -26.15 -10.84
CA ALA A 160 6.59 -26.37 -11.81
C ALA A 160 6.19 -26.01 -13.25
N THR A 161 4.89 -26.05 -13.57
CA THR A 161 4.35 -25.71 -14.90
C THR A 161 3.73 -24.30 -14.98
N ALA A 162 4.09 -23.42 -14.04
CA ALA A 162 3.51 -22.08 -13.95
C ALA A 162 3.79 -21.20 -15.17
N VAL A 163 4.97 -21.32 -15.78
CA VAL A 163 5.36 -20.53 -16.96
C VAL A 163 4.53 -20.93 -18.17
N GLU A 164 4.32 -22.23 -18.37
CA GLU A 164 3.53 -22.77 -19.47
C GLU A 164 2.05 -22.42 -19.32
N ARG A 165 1.53 -22.51 -18.09
CA ARG A 165 0.12 -22.20 -17.81
C ARG A 165 -0.16 -20.70 -17.82
N PHE A 166 0.72 -19.90 -17.21
CA PHE A 166 0.55 -18.46 -17.04
C PHE A 166 1.74 -17.69 -17.63
N PRO A 167 1.85 -17.60 -18.97
CA PRO A 167 2.98 -16.93 -19.63
C PRO A 167 2.98 -15.41 -19.41
N ILE A 168 1.82 -14.81 -19.17
CA ILE A 168 1.66 -13.38 -18.84
C ILE A 168 1.64 -13.27 -17.32
N ASN A 169 2.54 -12.47 -16.72
CA ASN A 169 2.62 -12.26 -15.27
C ASN A 169 2.68 -13.59 -14.48
N THR A 170 3.68 -14.42 -14.78
CA THR A 170 3.84 -15.73 -14.16
C THR A 170 3.94 -15.61 -12.63
N PRO A 171 3.14 -16.35 -11.85
CA PRO A 171 3.20 -16.32 -10.39
C PRO A 171 4.51 -16.93 -9.89
N THR A 172 5.19 -16.23 -8.99
CA THR A 172 6.47 -16.66 -8.39
C THR A 172 6.31 -17.38 -7.05
N THR A 173 5.07 -17.51 -6.55
CA THR A 173 4.75 -18.26 -5.33
C THR A 173 3.48 -19.08 -5.53
N LYS A 174 3.30 -20.16 -4.76
CA LYS A 174 2.08 -20.98 -4.77
C LYS A 174 0.83 -20.17 -4.38
N GLU A 175 0.97 -19.25 -3.44
CA GLU A 175 -0.10 -18.32 -3.08
C GLU A 175 -0.53 -17.46 -4.28
N ALA A 176 0.41 -16.84 -4.98
CA ALA A 176 0.12 -16.06 -6.19
C ALA A 176 -0.47 -16.94 -7.30
N TYR A 177 -0.01 -18.19 -7.43
CA TYR A 177 -0.54 -19.16 -8.39
C TYR A 177 -2.02 -19.47 -8.09
N TYR A 178 -2.38 -19.67 -6.83
CA TYR A 178 -3.76 -19.91 -6.43
C TYR A 178 -4.67 -18.73 -6.76
N TYR A 179 -4.26 -17.51 -6.43
CA TYR A 179 -5.03 -16.31 -6.80
C TYR A 179 -5.14 -16.14 -8.32
N ARG A 180 -4.06 -16.42 -9.04
CA ARG A 180 -4.05 -16.35 -10.50
C ARG A 180 -4.99 -17.38 -11.13
N THR A 181 -5.08 -18.58 -10.56
CA THR A 181 -6.04 -19.61 -10.96
C THR A 181 -7.47 -19.11 -10.82
N ILE A 182 -7.84 -18.58 -9.65
CA ILE A 182 -9.17 -18.00 -9.41
C ILE A 182 -9.45 -16.82 -10.35
N PHE A 183 -8.46 -15.95 -10.58
CA PHE A 183 -8.62 -14.82 -11.48
C PHE A 183 -8.91 -15.26 -12.91
N GLU A 184 -8.18 -16.26 -13.44
CA GLU A 184 -8.39 -16.77 -14.80
C GLU A 184 -9.73 -17.51 -14.94
N GLU A 185 -10.19 -18.22 -13.91
CA GLU A 185 -11.52 -18.84 -13.89
C GLU A 185 -12.65 -17.80 -14.00
N LEU A 186 -12.49 -16.64 -13.37
CA LEU A 186 -13.48 -15.55 -13.39
C LEU A 186 -13.34 -14.62 -14.61
N PHE A 187 -12.11 -14.43 -15.08
CA PHE A 187 -11.76 -13.50 -16.15
C PHE A 187 -10.81 -14.18 -17.15
N PRO A 188 -11.34 -15.08 -18.01
CA PRO A 188 -10.51 -15.86 -18.90
C PRO A 188 -9.86 -15.01 -20.00
N GLY A 189 -8.66 -15.42 -20.40
CA GLY A 189 -7.98 -14.90 -21.58
C GLY A 189 -6.90 -13.85 -21.33
N PRO A 190 -6.06 -13.57 -22.35
CA PRO A 190 -4.85 -12.77 -22.20
C PRO A 190 -5.14 -11.29 -21.91
N ALA A 191 -6.24 -10.75 -22.42
CA ALA A 191 -6.61 -9.36 -22.21
C ALA A 191 -6.84 -9.05 -20.72
N ALA A 192 -7.54 -9.93 -20.00
CA ALA A 192 -7.77 -9.78 -18.57
C ALA A 192 -6.45 -9.90 -17.79
N ALA A 193 -5.61 -10.88 -18.12
CA ALA A 193 -4.32 -11.09 -17.47
C ALA A 193 -3.37 -9.89 -17.60
N GLN A 194 -3.41 -9.17 -18.73
CA GLN A 194 -2.61 -7.96 -18.97
C GLN A 194 -3.04 -6.75 -18.12
N THR A 195 -4.27 -6.76 -17.57
CA THR A 195 -4.72 -5.68 -16.67
C THR A 195 -4.10 -5.76 -15.27
N VAL A 196 -3.51 -6.91 -14.93
CA VAL A 196 -2.91 -7.14 -13.62
C VAL A 196 -1.53 -6.49 -13.59
N THR A 197 -1.36 -5.51 -12.69
CA THR A 197 -0.07 -4.86 -12.45
C THR A 197 0.48 -5.32 -11.11
N ARG A 198 1.74 -5.75 -11.07
CA ARG A 198 2.41 -6.12 -9.83
C ARG A 198 2.93 -4.87 -9.14
N TRP A 199 2.53 -4.67 -7.89
CA TRP A 199 3.11 -3.64 -7.02
C TRP A 199 4.40 -4.18 -6.41
N VAL A 200 5.52 -3.49 -6.63
CA VAL A 200 6.83 -3.84 -6.05
C VAL A 200 7.48 -2.58 -5.48
N PRO A 201 8.11 -2.67 -4.28
CA PRO A 201 8.99 -1.63 -3.74
C PRO A 201 10.17 -1.31 -4.66
N ARG A 202 10.93 -0.26 -4.32
CA ARG A 202 12.18 0.09 -5.01
C ARG A 202 13.30 -0.88 -4.65
N LEU A 203 13.36 -2.00 -5.39
CA LEU A 203 14.43 -3.00 -5.27
C LEU A 203 15.81 -2.38 -5.50
N ASP A 204 15.89 -1.38 -6.38
CA ASP A 204 17.09 -0.57 -6.68
C ASP A 204 17.56 0.26 -5.48
N TRP A 205 16.73 0.45 -4.45
CA TRP A 205 17.12 1.06 -3.16
C TRP A 205 17.49 -0.01 -2.11
N GLY A 206 17.67 -1.26 -2.51
CA GLY A 206 17.93 -2.38 -1.61
C GLY A 206 16.72 -2.76 -0.75
N CYS A 207 15.51 -2.49 -1.23
CA CYS A 207 14.27 -2.92 -0.58
C CYS A 207 13.95 -4.37 -0.94
N PRO A 208 13.38 -5.17 -0.03
CA PRO A 208 12.90 -6.51 -0.38
C PRO A 208 11.71 -6.42 -1.34
N GLU A 209 11.46 -7.51 -2.07
CA GLU A 209 10.29 -7.61 -2.94
C GLU A 209 8.98 -7.72 -2.15
N ASP A 210 9.03 -8.28 -0.93
CA ASP A 210 7.89 -8.31 -0.01
C ASP A 210 7.59 -6.88 0.46
N PRO A 211 6.40 -6.33 0.11
CA PRO A 211 6.04 -4.96 0.43
C PRO A 211 5.70 -4.75 1.90
N SER A 212 5.47 -5.83 2.68
CA SER A 212 4.96 -5.78 4.05
C SER A 212 5.87 -4.98 5.00
N GLY A 213 5.29 -4.39 6.05
CA GLY A 213 6.03 -3.60 7.03
C GLY A 213 7.12 -4.44 7.70
N ARG A 214 6.80 -5.69 8.05
CA ARG A 214 7.73 -6.68 8.61
C ARG A 214 8.98 -6.96 7.78
N ALA A 215 8.92 -6.78 6.46
CA ALA A 215 10.06 -7.01 5.59
C ALA A 215 11.02 -5.80 5.58
N GLN A 216 10.55 -4.63 6.03
CA GLN A 216 11.34 -3.40 6.03
C GLN A 216 12.15 -3.27 7.32
N ALA A 217 13.47 -3.12 7.19
CA ALA A 217 14.40 -3.04 8.32
C ALA A 217 14.14 -1.88 9.32
N VAL A 218 13.34 -0.88 8.93
CA VAL A 218 13.01 0.29 9.76
C VAL A 218 11.79 0.05 10.65
N HIS A 219 11.07 -1.06 10.45
CA HIS A 219 9.92 -1.44 11.27
C HIS A 219 10.37 -1.72 12.71
N GLN A 220 9.85 -0.94 13.66
CA GLN A 220 10.03 -1.19 15.08
C GLN A 220 8.79 -1.93 15.58
N VAL A 221 8.95 -3.20 15.97
CA VAL A 221 7.87 -3.95 16.61
C VAL A 221 7.53 -3.26 17.92
N HIS A 222 6.30 -2.76 18.05
CA HIS A 222 5.81 -2.26 19.33
C HIS A 222 5.81 -3.41 20.36
N GLN A 223 6.73 -3.35 21.33
CA GLN A 223 6.65 -4.13 22.58
C GLN A 223 5.62 -3.50 23.52
#